data_AF-A0A2W2NE47-F1
#
_entry.id   AF-A0A2W2NE47-F1
#
_cell.length_a   1.000
_cell.length_b   1.000
_cell.length_c   1.000
_cell.angle_alpha   90.00
_cell.angle_beta   90.00
_cell.angle_gamma   90.00
#
_symmetry.space_group_name_H-M   'P 1'
#
loop_
_entity.id
_entity.type
_entity.pdbx_description
1 polymer ?
#
loop_
_entity_poly.entity_id
_entity_poly.type
_entity_poly.pdbx_seq_one_letter_code
_entity_poly.pdbx_strand_id
1 'polypeptide(L)'
;MHADLGVRALPRGPADLSPWRDGRHGGRQCHGRERQGGGHDLAIGAGPAGSSLRWLADYDLPKVPVESFATGPKAIASSARTAETVILGLAAEINRVAWGVDLARTAAQEAGREVGVGCVVVAMPQEDIRVARDLARPTIATMARFSVMNKKVIGPATSDQAETMLKLAEVYDMNKHGDAAAQTQVLSDEFVDQFGIVGSVDTCVDRIKEFVDLGLERMTLWMPHTRTPEMAHSYDLLVNEVLPRVRAR
;
A
#
# COMPACT_ATOMS: atom_id res chain seq x y z
N MET A 1 -13.13 -42.06 22.16
CA MET A 1 -13.34 -40.98 23.14
C MET A 1 -13.69 -39.74 22.33
N HIS A 2 -14.98 -39.45 22.21
CA HIS A 2 -15.50 -38.26 21.52
C HIS A 2 -15.22 -37.02 22.37
N ALA A 3 -14.92 -35.89 21.72
CA ALA A 3 -15.23 -34.57 22.25
C ALA A 3 -15.51 -33.60 21.10
N ASP A 4 -16.73 -33.08 21.16
CA ASP A 4 -17.43 -32.17 20.27
C ASP A 4 -17.07 -30.72 20.63
N LEU A 5 -16.90 -29.82 19.66
CA LEU A 5 -16.72 -28.38 19.90
C LEU A 5 -17.76 -27.60 19.09
N GLY A 6 -18.89 -27.34 19.73
CA GLY A 6 -19.96 -26.50 19.19
C GLY A 6 -19.59 -25.01 19.19
N VAL A 7 -19.74 -24.36 18.04
CA VAL A 7 -19.72 -22.90 17.89
C VAL A 7 -21.16 -22.39 17.86
N ARG A 8 -21.48 -21.39 18.69
CA ARG A 8 -22.80 -20.73 18.69
C ARG A 8 -22.63 -19.27 18.27
N ALA A 9 -23.31 -18.88 17.19
CA ALA A 9 -23.35 -17.51 16.69
C ALA A 9 -24.37 -16.65 17.47
N LEU A 10 -24.13 -15.34 17.56
CA LEU A 10 -25.07 -14.33 18.10
C LEU A 10 -25.42 -13.26 17.05
N PRO A 11 -26.62 -12.64 17.11
CA PRO A 11 -27.23 -11.92 16.01
C PRO A 11 -26.85 -10.43 15.95
N ARG A 12 -26.94 -9.84 14.75
CA ARG A 12 -26.64 -8.43 14.44
C ARG A 12 -27.91 -7.56 14.55
N GLY A 13 -27.80 -6.40 15.21
CA GLY A 13 -28.71 -5.26 15.08
C GLY A 13 -28.00 -4.05 14.44
N PRO A 14 -28.72 -3.05 13.89
CA PRO A 14 -28.16 -2.02 13.03
C PRO A 14 -27.44 -0.90 13.82
N ALA A 15 -26.31 -0.42 13.30
CA ALA A 15 -25.53 0.66 13.91
C ALA A 15 -25.87 2.02 13.29
N ASP A 16 -26.16 3.02 14.15
CA ASP A 16 -26.25 4.44 13.82
C ASP A 16 -24.84 5.08 13.85
N LEU A 17 -24.55 5.96 12.89
CA LEU A 17 -23.21 6.48 12.55
C LEU A 17 -22.95 7.91 13.04
N SER A 18 -23.65 8.34 14.07
CA SER A 18 -23.69 9.72 14.54
C SER A 18 -22.47 10.30 15.32
N PRO A 19 -21.41 9.58 15.77
CA PRO A 19 -20.40 10.20 16.66
C PRO A 19 -19.13 10.77 15.99
N TRP A 20 -19.02 10.87 14.66
CA TRP A 20 -17.80 11.39 13.99
C TRP A 20 -17.63 12.93 14.00
N ARG A 21 -18.38 13.66 14.83
CA ARG A 21 -18.27 15.13 14.95
C ARG A 21 -17.96 15.53 16.39
N ASP A 22 -16.68 15.48 16.78
CA ASP A 22 -16.02 16.63 17.41
C ASP A 22 -14.61 16.29 17.94
N GLY A 23 -13.64 17.11 17.55
CA GLY A 23 -12.88 17.90 18.53
C GLY A 23 -11.59 17.35 19.15
N ARG A 24 -10.49 17.90 18.63
CA ARG A 24 -9.35 18.50 19.36
C ARG A 24 -8.17 17.61 19.82
N HIS A 25 -7.03 17.92 19.20
CA HIS A 25 -5.65 18.01 19.71
C HIS A 25 -5.17 17.05 20.80
N GLY A 26 -4.16 16.25 20.45
CA GLY A 26 -3.33 15.57 21.44
C GLY A 26 -2.28 14.68 20.80
N GLY A 27 -1.18 15.28 20.33
CA GLY A 27 0.04 14.51 20.10
C GLY A 27 0.50 13.84 21.39
N ARG A 28 1.05 12.61 21.25
CA ARG A 28 1.79 11.77 22.22
C ARG A 28 1.14 10.40 22.37
N GLN A 29 1.85 9.34 21.96
CA GLN A 29 1.71 8.02 22.59
C GLN A 29 2.87 7.09 22.18
N CYS A 30 4.00 7.25 22.88
CA CYS A 30 4.96 6.18 23.23
C CYS A 30 5.82 6.55 24.47
N HIS A 31 5.62 7.70 25.11
CA HIS A 31 6.27 8.03 26.38
C HIS A 31 5.24 8.13 27.50
N GLY A 32 5.55 7.45 28.62
CA GLY A 32 4.67 7.17 29.73
C GLY A 32 3.98 8.41 30.29
N ARG A 33 2.69 8.52 30.00
CA ARG A 33 1.66 8.97 30.94
C ARG A 33 0.36 8.28 30.58
N GLU A 34 -0.20 7.60 31.57
CA GLU A 34 -1.43 6.83 31.49
C GLU A 34 -2.59 7.74 31.06
N ARG A 35 -3.03 7.62 29.79
CA ARG A 35 -4.38 7.98 29.36
C ARG A 35 -4.88 6.98 28.32
N GLN A 36 -6.11 6.53 28.59
CA GLN A 36 -6.92 5.53 27.90
C GLN A 36 -7.01 5.79 26.40
N GLY A 37 -6.63 4.83 25.56
CA GLY A 37 -6.61 5.05 24.12
C GLY A 37 -6.18 3.84 23.31
N GLY A 38 -7.03 2.81 23.24
CA GLY A 38 -6.82 1.66 22.35
C GLY A 38 -7.61 0.45 22.81
N GLY A 39 -8.86 0.34 22.35
CA GLY A 39 -9.76 -0.76 22.72
C GLY A 39 -11.11 -0.34 23.31
N HIS A 40 -11.48 0.95 23.23
CA HIS A 40 -12.70 1.52 23.82
C HIS A 40 -14.03 0.86 23.40
N ASP A 41 -14.01 0.01 22.38
CA ASP A 41 -15.19 -0.68 21.84
C ASP A 41 -14.96 -2.18 21.57
N LEU A 42 -13.90 -2.75 22.16
CA LEU A 42 -13.74 -4.20 22.14
C LEU A 42 -14.65 -4.78 23.23
N ALA A 43 -15.54 -5.70 22.86
CA ALA A 43 -16.44 -6.41 23.78
C ALA A 43 -15.69 -7.42 24.67
N ILE A 44 -14.63 -6.97 25.34
CA ILE A 44 -13.88 -7.72 26.35
C ILE A 44 -14.58 -7.41 27.68
N GLY A 45 -15.19 -8.42 28.30
CA GLY A 45 -16.07 -8.25 29.47
C GLY A 45 -15.48 -7.34 30.57
N ALA A 46 -14.43 -7.80 31.26
CA ALA A 46 -13.67 -6.99 32.22
C ALA A 46 -12.21 -6.94 31.77
N GLY A 47 -11.88 -5.97 30.92
CA GLY A 47 -10.50 -5.65 30.54
C GLY A 47 -9.89 -4.59 31.47
N PRO A 48 -8.56 -4.55 31.64
CA PRO A 48 -7.91 -3.41 32.26
C PRO A 48 -8.17 -2.13 31.44
N ALA A 49 -8.20 -0.96 32.10
CA ALA A 49 -8.45 0.34 31.45
C ALA A 49 -7.41 0.73 30.38
N GLY A 50 -6.32 -0.02 30.28
CA GLY A 50 -5.31 0.08 29.24
C GLY A 50 -4.32 -1.08 29.30
N SER A 51 -3.52 -1.20 28.25
CA SER A 51 -2.37 -2.10 28.19
C SER A 51 -1.10 -1.28 27.98
N SER A 52 -0.04 -1.58 28.72
CA SER A 52 1.25 -0.93 28.57
C SER A 52 2.39 -1.94 28.69
N LEU A 53 3.44 -1.73 27.90
CA LEU A 53 4.69 -2.48 28.02
C LEU A 53 5.47 -1.91 29.21
N ARG A 54 5.17 -2.37 30.43
CA ARG A 54 5.74 -1.81 31.66
C ARG A 54 7.27 -1.86 31.70
N TRP A 55 7.86 -2.92 31.18
CA TRP A 55 9.32 -3.08 31.08
C TRP A 55 9.96 -2.06 30.13
N LEU A 56 9.22 -1.51 29.17
CA LEU A 56 9.75 -0.52 28.23
C LEU A 56 10.06 0.81 28.95
N ALA A 57 9.37 1.10 30.07
CA ALA A 57 9.62 2.29 30.87
C ALA A 57 11.00 2.28 31.55
N ASP A 58 11.61 1.10 31.69
CA ASP A 58 12.95 0.95 32.28
C ASP A 58 14.07 1.31 31.28
N TYR A 59 13.73 1.57 30.01
CA TYR A 59 14.69 1.89 28.96
C TYR A 59 14.39 3.26 28.33
N ASP A 60 15.41 4.09 28.19
CA ASP A 60 15.33 5.35 27.43
C ASP A 60 15.56 5.06 25.94
N LEU A 61 14.52 4.56 25.28
CA LEU A 61 14.55 4.24 23.84
C LEU A 61 13.77 5.29 23.05
N PRO A 62 14.31 5.74 21.90
CA PRO A 62 13.55 6.59 20.99
C PRO A 62 12.33 5.84 20.45
N LYS A 63 11.29 6.59 20.07
CA LYS A 63 10.14 6.03 19.36
C LYS A 63 10.63 5.31 18.10
N VAL A 64 10.18 4.07 17.89
CA VAL A 64 10.37 3.37 16.61
C VAL A 64 9.57 4.09 15.52
N PRO A 65 10.21 4.55 14.42
CA PRO A 65 9.50 5.15 13.30
C PRO A 65 8.48 4.18 12.71
N VAL A 66 7.28 4.67 12.44
CA VAL A 66 6.21 3.88 11.83
C VAL A 66 6.06 4.27 10.37
N GLU A 67 6.10 3.27 9.50
CA GLU A 67 5.70 3.34 8.10
C GLU A 67 4.33 2.71 7.92
N SER A 68 3.41 3.47 7.34
CA SER A 68 2.05 3.00 7.10
C SER A 68 1.80 2.86 5.60
N PHE A 69 1.50 1.64 5.17
CA PHE A 69 1.09 1.37 3.79
C PHE A 69 -0.37 1.80 3.58
N ALA A 70 -0.60 2.62 2.56
CA ALA A 70 -1.94 3.16 2.28
C ALA A 70 -2.19 3.34 0.79
N THR A 71 -3.46 3.17 0.40
CA THR A 71 -3.90 3.25 -1.00
C THR A 71 -5.06 4.24 -1.17
N GLY A 72 -6.13 4.07 -0.41
CA GLY A 72 -7.30 4.95 -0.48
C GLY A 72 -7.08 6.30 0.24
N PRO A 73 -7.82 7.37 -0.15
CA PRO A 73 -7.59 8.72 0.35
C PRO A 73 -7.79 8.83 1.87
N LYS A 74 -8.77 8.11 2.43
CA LYS A 74 -8.99 8.06 3.89
C LYS A 74 -7.84 7.39 4.62
N ALA A 75 -7.29 6.31 4.05
CA ALA A 75 -6.17 5.58 4.63
C ALA A 75 -4.87 6.39 4.54
N ILE A 76 -4.63 7.05 3.40
CA ILE A 76 -3.49 7.96 3.20
C ILE A 76 -3.56 9.10 4.21
N ALA A 77 -4.69 9.79 4.31
CA ALA A 77 -4.85 10.89 5.25
C ALA A 77 -4.73 10.45 6.71
N SER A 78 -5.28 9.27 7.07
CA SER A 78 -5.11 8.72 8.42
C SER A 78 -3.65 8.38 8.73
N SER A 79 -2.95 7.79 7.77
CA SER A 79 -1.54 7.45 7.89
C SER A 79 -0.69 8.70 8.05
N ALA A 80 -0.94 9.73 7.25
CA ALA A 80 -0.19 10.98 7.30
C ALA A 80 -0.32 11.73 8.64
N ARG A 81 -1.45 11.58 9.33
CA ARG A 81 -1.62 12.17 10.66
C ARG A 81 -0.89 11.42 11.77
N THR A 82 -0.56 10.15 11.58
CA THR A 82 -0.17 9.24 12.68
C THR A 82 1.23 8.62 12.52
N ALA A 83 1.64 8.29 11.29
CA ALA A 83 2.92 7.67 10.97
C ALA A 83 4.01 8.71 10.64
N GLU A 84 5.29 8.30 10.70
CA GLU A 84 6.43 9.12 10.24
C GLU A 84 6.47 9.16 8.71
N THR A 85 6.13 8.04 8.07
CA THR A 85 6.14 7.92 6.60
C THR A 85 4.89 7.20 6.10
N VAL A 86 4.30 7.69 5.01
CA VAL A 86 3.25 6.99 4.27
C VAL A 86 3.87 6.29 3.08
N ILE A 87 3.60 4.99 2.92
CA ILE A 87 4.02 4.21 1.78
C ILE A 87 2.81 4.00 0.86
N LEU A 88 2.83 4.67 -0.30
CA LEU A 88 1.75 4.66 -1.29
C LEU A 88 1.73 3.35 -2.07
N GLY A 89 0.61 2.63 -2.01
CA GLY A 89 0.34 1.44 -2.81
C GLY A 89 -0.51 1.74 -4.04
N LEU A 90 -0.05 2.63 -4.91
CA LEU A 90 -0.81 3.14 -6.06
C LEU A 90 -0.32 2.60 -7.41
N ALA A 91 0.45 1.51 -7.37
CA ALA A 91 1.21 0.97 -8.51
C ALA A 91 2.17 2.02 -9.09
N ALA A 92 2.71 1.79 -10.29
CA ALA A 92 3.63 2.70 -10.96
C ALA A 92 2.94 3.73 -11.89
N GLU A 93 1.66 4.03 -11.68
CA GLU A 93 1.01 5.09 -12.43
C GLU A 93 1.34 6.45 -11.79
N ILE A 94 2.09 7.28 -12.54
CA ILE A 94 2.77 8.46 -11.99
C ILE A 94 1.80 9.52 -11.48
N ASN A 95 0.68 9.73 -12.17
CA ASN A 95 -0.32 10.75 -11.78
C ASN A 95 -1.03 10.36 -10.49
N ARG A 96 -1.26 9.06 -10.27
CA ARG A 96 -1.83 8.53 -9.05
C ARG A 96 -0.85 8.64 -7.90
N VAL A 97 0.44 8.35 -8.10
CA VAL A 97 1.45 8.55 -7.06
C VAL A 97 1.59 10.02 -6.70
N ALA A 98 1.65 10.93 -7.67
CA ALA A 98 1.67 12.37 -7.41
C ALA A 98 0.44 12.83 -6.60
N TRP A 99 -0.76 12.40 -7.00
CA TRP A 99 -1.98 12.65 -6.23
C TRP A 99 -1.93 12.10 -4.79
N GLY A 100 -1.34 10.92 -4.60
CA GLY A 100 -1.15 10.33 -3.27
C GLY A 100 -0.16 11.13 -2.40
N VAL A 101 0.90 11.67 -3.00
CA VAL A 101 1.87 12.57 -2.33
C VAL A 101 1.17 13.82 -1.84
N ASP A 102 0.36 14.46 -2.70
CA ASP A 102 -0.39 15.66 -2.34
C ASP A 102 -1.36 15.39 -1.19
N LEU A 103 -2.13 14.30 -1.27
CA LEU A 103 -3.05 13.90 -0.20
C LEU A 103 -2.35 13.69 1.14
N ALA A 104 -1.19 13.02 1.14
CA ALA A 104 -0.43 12.77 2.36
C ALA A 104 0.08 14.08 2.96
N ARG A 105 0.71 14.93 2.15
CA ARG A 105 1.27 16.22 2.59
C ARG A 105 0.19 17.17 3.10
N THR A 106 -0.93 17.30 2.38
CA THR A 106 -2.07 18.12 2.83
C THR A 106 -2.62 17.62 4.18
N ALA A 107 -2.85 16.31 4.33
CA ALA A 107 -3.40 15.77 5.57
C ALA A 107 -2.44 15.90 6.77
N ALA A 108 -1.14 15.84 6.54
CA ALA A 108 -0.12 16.10 7.57
C ALA A 108 -0.09 17.60 7.95
N GLN A 109 -0.12 18.49 6.96
CA GLN A 109 -0.17 19.93 7.16
C GLN A 109 -1.42 20.36 7.95
N GLU A 110 -2.60 19.83 7.62
CA GLU A 110 -3.85 20.07 8.36
C GLU A 110 -3.77 19.61 9.82
N ALA A 111 -2.94 18.61 10.11
CA ALA A 111 -2.65 18.13 11.47
C ALA A 111 -1.46 18.84 12.14
N GLY A 112 -0.84 19.82 11.48
CA GLY A 112 0.28 20.59 12.00
C GLY A 112 1.58 19.79 12.16
N ARG A 113 1.84 18.84 11.25
CA ARG A 113 3.06 18.01 11.25
C ARG A 113 3.62 17.77 9.85
N GLU A 114 4.88 17.34 9.81
CA GLU A 114 5.52 16.80 8.62
C GLU A 114 5.27 15.29 8.48
N VAL A 115 5.40 14.81 7.24
CA VAL A 115 5.28 13.40 6.89
C VAL A 115 6.22 13.07 5.74
N GLY A 116 6.96 11.97 5.89
CA GLY A 116 7.69 11.38 4.77
C GLY A 116 6.74 10.67 3.82
N VAL A 117 7.05 10.67 2.52
CA VAL A 117 6.24 9.95 1.53
C VAL A 117 7.13 9.00 0.74
N GLY A 118 6.71 7.76 0.65
CA GLY A 118 7.31 6.76 -0.22
C GLY A 118 6.26 6.02 -1.03
N CYS A 119 6.70 5.11 -1.89
CA CYS A 119 5.81 4.25 -2.67
C CYS A 119 6.33 2.82 -2.74
N VAL A 120 5.42 1.91 -3.07
CA VAL A 120 5.74 0.55 -3.51
C VAL A 120 5.34 0.45 -4.98
N VAL A 121 6.25 -0.01 -5.83
CA VAL A 121 6.00 -0.22 -7.26
C VAL A 121 6.54 -1.58 -7.69
N VAL A 122 6.01 -2.13 -8.77
CA VAL A 122 6.54 -3.34 -9.41
C VAL A 122 7.53 -2.94 -10.48
N ALA A 123 8.76 -3.47 -10.43
CA ALA A 123 9.78 -3.25 -11.44
C ALA A 123 10.27 -4.58 -12.01
N MET A 124 10.15 -4.78 -13.32
CA MET A 124 10.56 -5.99 -14.05
C MET A 124 11.42 -5.61 -15.27
N PRO A 125 12.71 -5.32 -15.08
CA PRO A 125 13.60 -5.14 -16.21
C PRO A 125 13.78 -6.47 -16.96
N GLN A 126 13.58 -6.45 -18.27
CA GLN A 126 13.84 -7.53 -19.23
C GLN A 126 14.20 -6.94 -20.59
N GLU A 127 14.99 -7.65 -21.37
CA GLU A 127 15.26 -7.29 -22.76
C GLU A 127 14.02 -7.48 -23.65
N ASP A 128 13.25 -8.55 -23.43
CA ASP A 128 11.95 -8.76 -24.08
C ASP A 128 10.81 -8.20 -23.22
N ILE A 129 10.17 -7.14 -23.70
CA ILE A 129 9.04 -6.49 -23.02
C ILE A 129 7.89 -7.46 -22.73
N ARG A 130 7.67 -8.48 -23.56
CA ARG A 130 6.58 -9.46 -23.36
C ARG A 130 6.82 -10.25 -22.08
N VAL A 131 8.07 -10.66 -21.84
CA VAL A 131 8.47 -11.36 -20.63
C VAL A 131 8.30 -10.45 -19.41
N ALA A 132 8.77 -9.19 -19.48
CA ALA A 132 8.57 -8.24 -18.38
C ALA A 132 7.10 -8.04 -18.02
N ARG A 133 6.24 -7.87 -19.03
CA ARG A 133 4.79 -7.71 -18.83
C ARG A 133 4.19 -8.93 -18.17
N ASP A 134 4.50 -10.13 -18.66
CA ASP A 134 3.94 -11.37 -18.12
C ASP A 134 4.36 -11.63 -16.68
N LEU A 135 5.60 -11.30 -16.31
CA LEU A 135 6.08 -11.38 -14.93
C LEU A 135 5.39 -10.35 -14.01
N ALA A 136 5.12 -9.14 -14.51
CA ALA A 136 4.55 -8.05 -13.70
C ALA A 136 3.01 -8.12 -13.56
N ARG A 137 2.31 -8.64 -14.58
CA ARG A 137 0.84 -8.57 -14.73
C ARG A 137 0.08 -9.09 -13.50
N PRO A 138 0.43 -10.22 -12.85
CA PRO A 138 -0.23 -10.70 -11.63
C PRO A 138 -0.21 -9.70 -10.48
N THR A 139 0.93 -9.10 -10.22
CA THR A 139 1.10 -8.16 -9.12
C THR A 139 0.42 -6.83 -9.45
N ILE A 140 0.52 -6.37 -10.70
CA ILE A 140 -0.18 -5.16 -11.16
C ILE A 140 -1.70 -5.33 -11.04
N ALA A 141 -2.27 -6.47 -11.42
CA ALA A 141 -3.70 -6.73 -11.24
C ALA A 141 -4.11 -6.63 -9.77
N THR A 142 -3.29 -7.19 -8.87
CA THR A 142 -3.54 -7.11 -7.43
C THR A 142 -3.46 -5.68 -6.90
N MET A 143 -2.49 -4.89 -7.33
CA MET A 143 -2.33 -3.50 -6.90
C MET A 143 -3.41 -2.58 -7.49
N ALA A 144 -3.71 -2.71 -8.79
CA ALA A 144 -4.76 -1.95 -9.47
C ALA A 144 -6.13 -2.21 -8.84
N ARG A 145 -6.40 -3.45 -8.38
CA ARG A 145 -7.64 -3.80 -7.69
C ARG A 145 -7.88 -2.96 -6.41
N PHE A 146 -6.83 -2.52 -5.69
CA PHE A 146 -7.00 -1.62 -4.53
C PHE A 146 -7.63 -0.28 -4.91
N SER A 147 -7.47 0.16 -6.17
CA SER A 147 -8.02 1.41 -6.68
C SER A 147 -9.52 1.35 -6.99
N VAL A 148 -10.11 0.16 -6.95
CA VAL A 148 -11.48 -0.12 -7.43
C VAL A 148 -12.23 -1.12 -6.53
N MET A 149 -11.81 -1.27 -5.28
CA MET A 149 -12.40 -2.25 -4.33
C MET A 149 -13.92 -2.10 -4.16
N ASN A 150 -14.43 -0.87 -4.25
CA ASN A 150 -15.85 -0.56 -4.07
C ASN A 150 -16.59 -0.47 -5.42
N LYS A 151 -16.08 -1.11 -6.48
CA LYS A 151 -16.59 -1.04 -7.86
C LYS A 151 -16.70 0.39 -8.41
N LYS A 152 -15.87 1.28 -7.87
CA LYS A 152 -15.70 2.67 -8.28
C LYS A 152 -14.22 2.99 -8.28
N VAL A 153 -13.75 3.62 -9.34
CA VAL A 153 -12.38 4.11 -9.43
C VAL A 153 -12.19 5.27 -8.46
N ILE A 154 -11.17 5.15 -7.62
CA ILE A 154 -10.76 6.19 -6.67
C ILE A 154 -9.43 6.76 -7.12
N GLY A 155 -9.25 8.09 -7.10
CA GLY A 155 -8.04 8.75 -7.60
C GLY A 155 -8.04 9.00 -9.12
N PRO A 156 -7.05 9.72 -9.65
CA PRO A 156 -6.99 10.08 -11.06
C PRO A 156 -6.84 8.84 -11.95
N ALA A 157 -7.53 8.84 -13.09
CA ALA A 157 -7.43 7.82 -14.11
C ALA A 157 -7.94 8.39 -15.44
N THR A 158 -7.36 7.95 -16.55
CA THR A 158 -7.96 8.15 -17.88
C THR A 158 -9.22 7.28 -18.04
N SER A 159 -10.02 7.55 -19.07
CA SER A 159 -11.20 6.72 -19.38
C SER A 159 -10.83 5.25 -19.58
N ASP A 160 -9.75 4.96 -20.31
CA ASP A 160 -9.31 3.60 -20.62
C ASP A 160 -8.78 2.86 -19.38
N GLN A 161 -8.04 3.57 -18.52
CA GLN A 161 -7.59 3.04 -17.24
C GLN A 161 -8.78 2.74 -16.34
N ALA A 162 -9.77 3.64 -16.28
CA ALA A 162 -10.97 3.46 -15.50
C ALA A 162 -11.79 2.27 -15.98
N GLU A 163 -11.98 2.12 -17.29
CA GLU A 163 -12.66 0.97 -17.89
C GLU A 163 -11.94 -0.35 -17.54
N THR A 164 -10.61 -0.39 -17.70
CA THR A 164 -9.81 -1.57 -17.38
C THR A 164 -9.92 -1.95 -15.90
N MET A 165 -9.82 -0.96 -14.99
CA MET A 165 -9.99 -1.21 -13.55
C MET A 165 -11.40 -1.68 -13.19
N LEU A 166 -12.45 -1.15 -13.84
CA LEU A 166 -13.82 -1.59 -13.61
C LEU A 166 -14.04 -3.03 -14.07
N LYS A 167 -13.56 -3.40 -15.27
CA LYS A 167 -13.59 -4.78 -15.75
C LYS A 167 -12.81 -5.72 -14.82
N LEU A 168 -11.63 -5.28 -14.34
CA LEU A 168 -10.86 -6.01 -13.35
C LEU A 168 -11.69 -6.24 -12.08
N ALA A 169 -12.39 -5.22 -11.57
CA ALA A 169 -13.22 -5.35 -10.37
C ALA A 169 -14.40 -6.33 -10.53
N GLU A 170 -14.90 -6.52 -11.75
CA GLU A 170 -15.97 -7.48 -12.06
C GLU A 170 -15.47 -8.93 -12.04
N VAL A 171 -14.28 -9.18 -12.58
CA VAL A 171 -13.73 -10.54 -12.74
C VAL A 171 -12.91 -11.00 -11.53
N TYR A 172 -12.45 -10.07 -10.68
CA TYR A 172 -11.55 -10.35 -9.54
C TYR A 172 -12.15 -11.27 -8.48
N ASP A 173 -11.74 -12.54 -8.50
CA ASP A 173 -12.09 -13.54 -7.49
C ASP A 173 -11.12 -13.48 -6.31
N MET A 174 -11.61 -13.03 -5.15
CA MET A 174 -10.83 -12.96 -3.92
C MET A 174 -10.42 -14.34 -3.38
N ASN A 175 -11.09 -15.44 -3.78
CA ASN A 175 -10.66 -16.79 -3.40
C ASN A 175 -9.40 -17.23 -4.15
N LYS A 176 -9.08 -16.54 -5.26
CA LYS A 176 -7.87 -16.74 -6.07
C LYS A 176 -6.90 -15.57 -5.94
N HIS A 177 -6.99 -14.83 -4.84
CA HIS A 177 -6.10 -13.70 -4.59
C HIS A 177 -4.64 -14.18 -4.50
N GLY A 178 -3.77 -13.58 -5.31
CA GLY A 178 -2.38 -14.00 -5.44
C GLY A 178 -2.14 -15.14 -6.45
N ASP A 179 -3.19 -15.71 -7.05
CA ASP A 179 -3.06 -16.66 -8.17
C ASP A 179 -2.86 -15.89 -9.48
N ALA A 180 -1.76 -16.17 -10.17
CA ALA A 180 -1.27 -15.40 -11.30
C ALA A 180 -2.10 -15.52 -12.59
N ALA A 181 -2.86 -16.61 -12.76
CA ALA A 181 -3.32 -17.02 -14.09
C ALA A 181 -4.71 -16.51 -14.49
N ALA A 182 -5.66 -16.38 -13.55
CA ALA A 182 -7.07 -16.12 -13.91
C ALA A 182 -7.45 -14.63 -13.92
N GLN A 183 -6.79 -13.81 -13.10
CA GLN A 183 -7.22 -12.43 -12.81
C GLN A 183 -6.51 -11.35 -13.66
N THR A 184 -5.64 -11.78 -14.57
CA THR A 184 -4.67 -10.92 -15.24
C THR A 184 -5.01 -10.64 -16.70
N GLN A 185 -5.79 -11.51 -17.35
CA GLN A 185 -6.09 -11.42 -18.79
C GLN A 185 -6.86 -10.17 -19.21
N VAL A 186 -7.54 -9.53 -18.25
CA VAL A 186 -8.30 -8.29 -18.47
C VAL A 186 -7.39 -7.07 -18.62
N LEU A 187 -6.14 -7.14 -18.16
CA LEU A 187 -5.19 -6.03 -18.28
C LEU A 187 -4.58 -6.01 -19.68
N SER A 188 -4.77 -4.90 -20.39
CA SER A 188 -4.04 -4.65 -21.62
C SER A 188 -2.54 -4.46 -21.36
N ASP A 189 -1.73 -4.67 -22.39
CA ASP A 189 -0.28 -4.39 -22.33
C ASP A 189 0.01 -2.93 -22.00
N GLU A 190 -0.73 -2.00 -22.59
CA GLU A 190 -0.64 -0.56 -22.29
C GLU A 190 -0.91 -0.27 -20.82
N PHE A 191 -1.91 -0.93 -20.21
CA PHE A 191 -2.20 -0.76 -18.79
C PHE A 191 -1.05 -1.30 -17.92
N VAL A 192 -0.45 -2.43 -18.30
CA VAL A 192 0.72 -3.00 -17.60
C VAL A 192 1.92 -2.06 -17.68
N ASP A 193 2.16 -1.45 -18.83
CA ASP A 193 3.26 -0.49 -19.03
C ASP A 193 3.10 0.78 -18.19
N GLN A 194 1.85 1.22 -17.98
CA GLN A 194 1.54 2.39 -17.18
C GLN A 194 1.56 2.12 -15.67
N PHE A 195 1.10 0.94 -15.24
CA PHE A 195 0.98 0.58 -13.82
C PHE A 195 2.17 -0.21 -13.28
N GLY A 196 3.09 -0.63 -14.16
CA GLY A 196 4.37 -1.25 -13.82
C GLY A 196 5.56 -0.42 -14.28
N ILE A 197 6.74 -0.77 -13.78
CA ILE A 197 8.02 -0.35 -14.34
C ILE A 197 8.57 -1.55 -15.10
N VAL A 198 8.23 -1.67 -16.37
CA VAL A 198 8.51 -2.85 -17.20
C VAL A 198 9.29 -2.48 -18.46
N GLY A 199 10.11 -3.40 -18.95
CA GLY A 199 10.86 -3.22 -20.20
C GLY A 199 12.36 -3.21 -20.02
N SER A 200 13.07 -2.55 -20.94
CA SER A 200 14.54 -2.52 -20.92
C SER A 200 15.08 -1.87 -19.65
N VAL A 201 16.36 -2.13 -19.34
CA VAL A 201 17.04 -1.46 -18.23
C VAL A 201 16.95 0.06 -18.32
N ASP A 202 17.18 0.64 -19.50
CA ASP A 202 17.12 2.10 -19.69
C ASP A 202 15.71 2.63 -19.44
N THR A 203 14.68 1.94 -19.94
CA THR A 203 13.27 2.26 -19.65
C THR A 203 12.99 2.24 -18.15
N CYS A 204 13.45 1.21 -17.43
CA CYS A 204 13.24 1.12 -15.99
C CYS A 204 13.97 2.23 -15.23
N VAL A 205 15.20 2.59 -15.64
CA VAL A 205 15.97 3.68 -15.04
C VAL A 205 15.25 5.01 -15.21
N ASP A 206 14.79 5.32 -16.42
CA ASP A 206 14.10 6.58 -16.71
C ASP A 206 12.78 6.67 -15.94
N ARG A 207 11.99 5.60 -15.91
CA ARG A 207 10.76 5.53 -15.14
C ARG A 207 11.00 5.71 -13.64
N ILE A 208 12.02 5.07 -13.07
CA ILE A 208 12.35 5.26 -11.65
C ILE A 208 12.75 6.72 -11.36
N LYS A 209 13.48 7.39 -12.27
CA LYS A 209 13.85 8.79 -12.10
C LYS A 209 12.64 9.72 -12.04
N GLU A 210 11.58 9.45 -12.83
CA GLU A 210 10.33 10.22 -12.74
C GLU A 210 9.73 10.17 -11.32
N PHE A 211 9.81 9.02 -10.64
CA PHE A 211 9.36 8.88 -9.25
C PHE A 211 10.27 9.62 -8.26
N VAL A 212 11.59 9.63 -8.49
CA VAL A 212 12.54 10.40 -7.67
C VAL A 212 12.21 11.89 -7.73
N ASP A 213 11.85 12.40 -8.91
CA ASP A 213 11.52 13.82 -9.11
C ASP A 213 10.20 14.24 -8.40
N LEU A 214 9.36 13.30 -7.95
CA LEU A 214 8.21 13.58 -7.07
C LEU A 214 8.60 13.92 -5.62
N GLY A 215 9.89 13.81 -5.27
CA GLY A 215 10.37 14.05 -3.91
C GLY A 215 9.96 12.96 -2.93
N LEU A 216 9.92 11.71 -3.41
CA LEU A 216 9.72 10.54 -2.56
C LEU A 216 10.98 10.27 -1.75
N GLU A 217 10.83 10.04 -0.44
CA GLU A 217 11.92 9.69 0.46
C GLU A 217 12.27 8.19 0.38
N ARG A 218 11.32 7.38 -0.11
CA ARG A 218 11.47 5.93 -0.19
C ARG A 218 10.74 5.33 -1.37
N MET A 219 11.43 4.43 -2.04
CA MET A 219 10.86 3.64 -3.13
C MET A 219 11.16 2.17 -2.88
N THR A 220 10.12 1.38 -2.70
CA THR A 220 10.21 -0.07 -2.54
C THR A 220 9.89 -0.72 -3.87
N LEU A 221 10.87 -1.40 -4.45
CA LEU A 221 10.71 -2.16 -5.69
C LEU A 221 10.27 -3.58 -5.33
N TRP A 222 8.99 -3.86 -5.55
CA TRP A 222 8.39 -5.16 -5.30
C TRP A 222 8.65 -6.10 -6.47
N MET A 223 9.13 -7.31 -6.16
CA MET A 223 9.20 -8.40 -7.11
C MET A 223 8.53 -9.67 -6.56
N PRO A 224 7.76 -10.42 -7.38
CA PRO A 224 7.19 -11.70 -6.98
C PRO A 224 8.26 -12.68 -6.52
N HIS A 225 7.92 -13.52 -5.53
CA HIS A 225 8.83 -14.55 -5.01
C HIS A 225 8.99 -15.76 -5.95
N THR A 226 8.36 -15.76 -7.12
CA THR A 226 8.39 -16.88 -8.06
C THR A 226 9.82 -17.13 -8.53
N ARG A 227 10.32 -18.36 -8.35
CA ARG A 227 11.70 -18.72 -8.71
C ARG A 227 11.76 -19.30 -10.12
N THR A 228 11.53 -18.47 -11.14
CA THR A 228 11.81 -18.83 -12.54
C THR A 228 13.14 -18.23 -12.99
N PRO A 229 13.80 -18.80 -14.03
CA PRO A 229 15.00 -18.20 -14.61
C PRO A 229 14.79 -16.76 -15.06
N GLU A 230 13.62 -16.44 -15.62
CA GLU A 230 13.27 -15.09 -16.07
C GLU A 230 13.13 -14.13 -14.89
N MET A 231 12.47 -14.53 -13.80
CA MET A 231 12.37 -13.69 -12.59
C MET A 231 13.75 -13.47 -11.94
N ALA A 232 14.60 -14.49 -11.90
CA ALA A 232 15.97 -14.37 -11.41
C ALA A 232 16.78 -13.40 -12.29
N HIS A 233 16.66 -13.49 -13.60
CA HIS A 233 17.29 -12.56 -14.55
C HIS A 233 16.79 -11.12 -14.36
N SER A 234 15.48 -10.91 -14.17
CA SER A 234 14.94 -9.59 -13.81
C SER A 234 15.52 -9.05 -12.50
N TYR A 235 15.73 -9.90 -11.50
CA TYR A 235 16.37 -9.51 -10.25
C TYR A 235 17.80 -9.06 -10.48
N ASP A 236 18.57 -9.82 -11.24
CA ASP A 236 19.96 -9.51 -11.54
C ASP A 236 20.09 -8.20 -12.33
N LEU A 237 19.25 -7.97 -13.34
CA LEU A 237 19.19 -6.70 -14.06
C LEU A 237 18.79 -5.55 -13.14
N LEU A 238 17.79 -5.73 -12.27
CA LEU A 238 17.35 -4.69 -11.35
C LEU A 238 18.47 -4.26 -10.39
N VAL A 239 19.15 -5.23 -9.78
CA VAL A 239 20.16 -4.99 -8.75
C VAL A 239 21.49 -4.52 -9.34
N ASN A 240 21.95 -5.14 -10.43
CA ASN A 240 23.29 -4.92 -10.96
C ASN A 240 23.33 -3.83 -12.03
N GLU A 241 22.20 -3.54 -12.70
CA GLU A 241 22.17 -2.61 -13.83
C GLU A 241 21.28 -1.39 -13.58
N VAL A 242 20.03 -1.57 -13.11
CA VAL A 242 19.10 -0.45 -12.89
C VAL A 242 19.48 0.38 -11.66
N LEU A 243 19.55 -0.25 -10.48
CA LEU A 243 19.76 0.46 -9.21
C LEU A 243 21.06 1.29 -9.16
N PRO A 244 22.22 0.81 -9.66
CA PRO A 244 23.46 1.60 -9.67
C PRO A 244 23.32 2.87 -10.51
N ARG A 245 22.63 2.81 -11.66
CA ARG A 245 22.43 3.95 -12.55
C ARG A 245 21.47 5.00 -11.99
N VAL A 246 20.50 4.58 -11.17
CA VAL A 246 19.61 5.50 -10.45
C VAL A 246 20.35 6.22 -9.32
N ARG A 247 21.23 5.51 -8.59
CA ARG A 247 21.99 6.06 -7.45
C ARG A 247 23.18 6.94 -7.83
N ALA A 248 23.64 6.88 -9.07
CA ALA A 248 24.76 7.70 -9.56
C ALA A 248 24.37 9.18 -9.84
N ARG A 249 23.12 9.57 -9.55
CA ARG A 249 22.61 10.94 -9.63
C ARG A 249 22.74 11.66 -8.29
#